data_AF-A0A2I9CWK1-F1
#
_entry.id   AF-A0A2I9CWK1-F1
#
_cell.length_a   1.000
_cell.length_b   1.000
_cell.length_c   1.000
_cell.angle_alpha   90.00
_cell.angle_beta   90.00
_cell.angle_gamma   90.00
#
_symmetry.space_group_name_H-M   'P 1'
#
loop_
_entity.id
_entity.type
_entity.pdbx_description
1 polymer ?
#
loop_
_entity_poly.entity_id
_entity_poly.type
_entity_poly.pdbx_seq_one_letter_code
_entity_poly.pdbx_strand_id
1 'polypeptide(L)'
;MAMDDLRKNHMMAHLTDALDGGQDIGHYGRLVYAIIARHFLTEDELVAQLAKDKDFSEEDARGLVQQVQEADYNPPRREKILEYMEKQDFPILPNADDPDEGNVYRDLNFPDHVYDNIREYHQQKAQ
;
A
#
# COMPACT_ATOMS: atom_id res chain seq x y z
N MET A 1 -2.50 -0.25 17.89
CA MET A 1 -3.87 -0.48 17.36
C MET A 1 -4.15 0.35 16.11
N ALA A 2 -3.25 0.25 15.13
CA ALA A 2 -3.39 0.85 13.80
C ALA A 2 -2.44 0.08 12.88
N MET A 3 -1.17 0.01 13.32
CA MET A 3 -0.17 -0.90 12.74
C MET A 3 -0.57 -2.38 12.88
N ASP A 4 -1.10 -2.80 14.03
CA ASP A 4 -1.54 -4.19 14.23
C ASP A 4 -2.64 -4.62 13.24
N ASP A 5 -3.54 -3.70 12.88
CA ASP A 5 -4.60 -3.95 11.91
C ASP A 5 -4.04 -3.99 10.48
N LEU A 6 -3.13 -3.07 10.14
CA LEU A 6 -2.43 -3.06 8.86
C LEU A 6 -1.67 -4.37 8.61
N ARG A 7 -1.00 -4.89 9.65
CA ARG A 7 -0.22 -6.14 9.61
C ARG A 7 -1.07 -7.41 9.54
N LYS A 8 -2.41 -7.33 9.60
CA LYS A 8 -3.28 -8.50 9.36
C LYS A 8 -3.17 -9.01 7.93
N ASN A 9 -2.85 -8.13 6.99
CA ASN A 9 -2.51 -8.53 5.62
C ASN A 9 -1.02 -8.89 5.55
N HIS A 10 -0.72 -10.08 5.02
CA HIS A 10 0.64 -10.62 5.02
C HIS A 10 1.61 -9.80 4.16
N MET A 11 1.20 -9.35 2.97
CA MET A 11 1.95 -8.38 2.17
C MET A 11 2.26 -7.09 2.94
N MET A 12 1.28 -6.51 3.65
CA MET A 12 1.54 -5.30 4.44
C MET A 12 2.49 -5.56 5.60
N ALA A 13 2.38 -6.70 6.29
CA ALA A 13 3.34 -7.09 7.32
C ALA A 13 4.76 -7.22 6.77
N HIS A 14 4.92 -7.87 5.60
CA HIS A 14 6.19 -8.00 4.89
C HIS A 14 6.80 -6.64 4.54
N LEU A 15 6.02 -5.71 4.00
CA LEU A 15 6.50 -4.35 3.70
C LEU A 15 6.86 -3.58 4.96
N THR A 16 6.06 -3.68 6.03
CA THR A 16 6.38 -3.04 7.32
C THR A 16 7.69 -3.60 7.88
N ASP A 17 7.89 -4.91 7.85
CA ASP A 17 9.12 -5.57 8.34
C ASP A 17 10.35 -5.16 7.52
N ALA A 18 10.20 -5.05 6.20
CA ALA A 18 11.27 -4.58 5.33
C ALA A 18 11.67 -3.12 5.63
N LEU A 19 10.69 -2.24 5.83
CA LEU A 19 10.92 -0.85 6.24
C LEU A 19 11.56 -0.79 7.64
N ASP A 20 11.08 -1.56 8.61
CA ASP A 20 11.67 -1.62 9.95
C ASP A 20 13.12 -2.15 9.93
N GLY A 21 13.45 -2.99 8.94
CA GLY A 21 14.80 -3.48 8.66
C GLY A 21 15.69 -2.50 7.87
N GLY A 22 15.17 -1.34 7.45
CA GLY A 22 15.89 -0.37 6.63
C GLY A 22 16.16 -0.84 5.20
N GLN A 23 15.33 -1.74 4.67
CA GLN A 23 15.44 -2.24 3.31
C GLN A 23 14.88 -1.23 2.30
N ASP A 24 15.33 -1.32 1.06
CA ASP A 24 14.72 -0.63 -0.09
C ASP A 24 13.57 -1.49 -0.63
N ILE A 25 12.32 -1.06 -0.40
CA ILE A 25 11.12 -1.72 -0.93
C ILE A 25 10.76 -1.26 -2.35
N GLY A 26 11.57 -0.37 -2.93
CA GLY A 26 11.40 0.20 -4.25
C GLY A 26 10.28 1.24 -4.33
N HIS A 27 10.25 1.97 -5.44
CA HIS A 27 9.28 3.02 -5.68
C HIS A 27 7.83 2.51 -5.62
N TYR A 28 7.54 1.37 -6.25
CA TYR A 28 6.18 0.84 -6.24
C TYR A 28 5.81 0.20 -4.90
N GLY A 29 6.79 -0.35 -4.16
CA GLY A 29 6.56 -0.78 -2.78
C GLY A 29 6.12 0.39 -1.90
N ARG A 30 6.85 1.52 -1.95
CA ARG A 30 6.48 2.76 -1.25
C ARG A 30 5.10 3.28 -1.65
N LEU A 31 4.80 3.28 -2.95
CA LEU A 31 3.49 3.72 -3.45
C LEU A 31 2.36 2.84 -2.94
N VAL A 32 2.48 1.51 -3.07
CA VAL A 32 1.48 0.55 -2.57
C VAL A 32 1.29 0.72 -1.07
N TYR A 33 2.38 0.82 -0.31
CA TYR A 33 2.35 1.01 1.12
C TYR A 33 1.62 2.31 1.50
N ALA A 34 1.94 3.43 0.85
CA ALA A 34 1.32 4.73 1.09
C ALA A 34 -0.19 4.72 0.82
N ILE A 35 -0.62 4.12 -0.31
CA ILE A 35 -2.05 4.05 -0.68
C ILE A 35 -2.86 3.28 0.38
N ILE A 36 -2.32 2.18 0.90
CA ILE A 36 -3.05 1.32 1.85
C ILE A 36 -2.94 1.88 3.27
N ALA A 37 -1.72 2.15 3.73
CA ALA A 37 -1.44 2.49 5.12
C ALA A 37 -2.02 3.86 5.54
N ARG A 38 -2.28 4.79 4.59
CA ARG A 38 -2.95 6.08 4.88
C ARG A 38 -4.32 5.93 5.54
N HIS A 39 -4.97 4.77 5.35
CA HIS A 39 -6.28 4.47 5.94
C HIS A 39 -6.20 3.93 7.38
N PHE A 40 -4.99 3.64 7.87
CA PHE A 40 -4.75 3.03 9.17
C PHE A 40 -3.87 3.91 10.07
N LEU A 41 -2.89 4.59 9.49
CA LEU A 41 -1.91 5.42 10.18
C LEU A 41 -2.24 6.90 10.01
N THR A 42 -1.81 7.73 10.98
CA THR A 42 -1.74 9.18 10.78
C THR A 42 -0.70 9.52 9.71
N GLU A 43 -0.78 10.72 9.15
CA GLU A 43 0.21 11.19 8.17
C GLU A 43 1.64 11.14 8.71
N ASP A 44 1.87 11.63 9.93
CA ASP A 44 3.21 11.63 10.53
C ASP A 44 3.73 10.20 10.81
N GLU A 45 2.87 9.27 11.23
CA GLU A 45 3.25 7.86 11.40
C GLU A 45 3.59 7.20 10.07
N LEU A 46 2.81 7.48 9.02
CA LEU A 46 3.06 6.95 7.68
C LEU A 46 4.37 7.50 7.09
N VAL A 47 4.60 8.80 7.23
CA VAL A 47 5.85 9.45 6.82
C VAL A 47 7.03 8.83 7.55
N ALA A 48 6.95 8.72 8.88
CA ALA A 48 8.01 8.12 9.69
C ALA A 48 8.27 6.66 9.30
N GLN A 49 7.25 5.92 8.87
CA GLN A 49 7.42 4.55 8.42
C GLN A 49 8.07 4.46 7.04
N LEU A 50 7.62 5.29 6.07
CA LEU A 50 8.18 5.33 4.72
C LEU A 50 9.62 5.84 4.71
N ALA A 51 9.97 6.79 5.57
CA ALA A 51 11.32 7.33 5.70
C ALA A 51 12.36 6.33 6.26
N LYS A 52 11.92 5.13 6.66
CA LYS A 52 12.83 4.02 6.96
C LYS A 52 13.31 3.29 5.71
N ASP A 53 12.64 3.48 4.57
CA ASP A 53 13.10 2.96 3.29
C ASP A 53 14.48 3.52 2.97
N LYS A 54 15.35 2.66 2.45
CA LYS A 54 16.72 3.06 2.15
C LYS A 54 16.73 4.19 1.11
N ASP A 55 17.49 5.24 1.40
CA ASP A 55 17.66 6.40 0.52
C ASP A 55 16.34 7.16 0.23
N PHE A 56 15.37 7.11 1.14
CA PHE A 56 14.11 7.86 1.04
C PHE A 56 13.94 8.79 2.25
N SER A 57 13.96 10.10 2.03
CA SER A 57 13.92 11.07 3.12
C SER A 57 12.50 11.27 3.67
N GLU A 58 12.38 11.85 4.88
CA GLU A 58 11.08 12.28 5.41
C GLU A 58 10.38 13.32 4.51
N GLU A 59 11.15 14.17 3.82
CA GLU A 59 10.59 15.17 2.89
C GLU A 59 9.98 14.48 1.67
N ASP A 60 10.69 13.51 1.08
CA ASP A 60 10.19 12.72 -0.04
C ASP A 60 8.97 11.89 0.38
N ALA A 61 8.99 11.33 1.59
CA ALA A 61 7.87 10.59 2.16
C ALA A 61 6.62 11.47 2.35
N ARG A 62 6.78 12.70 2.88
CA ARG A 62 5.67 13.67 2.97
C ARG A 62 5.11 13.99 1.59
N GLY A 63 5.98 14.24 0.60
CA GLY A 63 5.56 14.49 -0.77
C GLY A 63 4.74 13.34 -1.36
N LEU A 64 5.20 12.10 -1.17
CA LEU A 64 4.47 10.91 -1.64
C LEU A 64 3.10 10.77 -0.96
N VAL A 65 3.04 10.94 0.37
CA VAL A 65 1.79 10.82 1.12
C VAL A 65 0.79 11.87 0.66
N GLN A 66 1.21 13.12 0.48
CA GLN A 66 0.36 14.19 -0.04
C GLN A 66 -0.14 13.86 -1.46
N GLN A 67 0.75 13.45 -2.36
CA GLN A 67 0.38 13.06 -3.72
C GLN A 67 -0.69 11.96 -3.73
N VAL A 68 -0.52 10.95 -2.87
CA VAL A 68 -1.48 9.84 -2.75
C VAL A 68 -2.81 10.29 -2.15
N GLN A 69 -2.79 11.19 -1.16
CA GLN A 69 -3.99 11.79 -0.60
C GLN A 69 -4.77 12.59 -1.64
N GLU A 70 -4.09 13.49 -2.37
CA GLU A 70 -4.69 14.36 -3.40
C GLU A 70 -5.26 13.57 -4.58
N ALA A 71 -4.56 12.52 -5.01
CA ALA A 71 -5.03 11.66 -6.10
C ALA A 71 -6.20 10.74 -5.69
N ASP A 72 -6.47 10.64 -4.38
CA ASP A 72 -7.48 9.77 -3.79
C ASP A 72 -7.46 8.33 -4.35
N TYR A 73 -6.27 7.74 -4.40
CA TYR A 73 -6.11 6.39 -4.93
C TYR A 73 -6.89 5.37 -4.09
N ASN A 74 -7.63 4.50 -4.78
CA ASN A 74 -8.17 3.29 -4.17
C ASN A 74 -7.04 2.28 -3.92
N PRO A 75 -7.09 1.50 -2.83
CA PRO A 75 -6.16 0.41 -2.60
C PRO A 75 -6.03 -0.51 -3.83
N PRO A 76 -4.81 -0.80 -4.30
CA PRO A 76 -4.62 -1.56 -5.51
C PRO A 76 -5.12 -3.01 -5.33
N ARG A 77 -5.68 -3.58 -6.40
CA ARG A 77 -5.96 -5.01 -6.45
C ARG A 77 -4.66 -5.78 -6.72
N ARG A 78 -4.66 -7.08 -6.40
CA ARG A 78 -3.52 -7.98 -6.60
C ARG A 78 -2.94 -7.89 -8.01
N GLU A 79 -3.77 -7.88 -9.05
CA GLU A 79 -3.31 -7.84 -10.43
C GLU A 79 -2.46 -6.60 -10.70
N LYS A 80 -2.85 -5.46 -10.11
CA LYS A 80 -2.10 -4.22 -10.23
C LYS A 80 -0.76 -4.26 -9.50
N ILE A 81 -0.73 -4.94 -8.35
CA ILE A 81 0.50 -5.13 -7.57
C ILE A 81 1.48 -6.03 -8.33
N LEU A 82 0.99 -7.08 -9.00
CA LEU A 82 1.81 -7.91 -9.88
C LEU A 82 2.41 -7.10 -11.04
N GLU A 83 1.63 -6.25 -11.71
CA GLU A 83 2.16 -5.33 -12.74
C GLU A 83 3.25 -4.37 -12.23
N TYR A 84 3.16 -3.98 -10.95
CA TYR A 84 4.18 -3.14 -10.33
C TYR A 84 5.44 -3.93 -9.99
N MET A 85 5.30 -5.17 -9.52
CA MET A 85 6.43 -6.06 -9.27
C MET A 85 7.24 -6.35 -10.54
N GLU A 86 6.62 -6.40 -11.72
CA GLU A 86 7.37 -6.55 -12.98
C GLU A 86 8.29 -5.36 -13.31
N LYS A 87 8.13 -4.23 -12.61
CA LYS A 87 8.85 -2.97 -12.88
C LYS A 87 9.87 -2.60 -11.81
N GLN A 88 10.06 -3.45 -10.79
CA GLN A 88 11.05 -3.23 -9.73
C GLN A 88 11.61 -4.55 -9.23
N ASP A 89 12.77 -4.50 -8.56
CA ASP A 89 13.44 -5.71 -8.08
C ASP A 89 12.85 -6.23 -6.75
N PHE A 90 12.41 -5.33 -5.87
CA PHE A 90 11.89 -5.75 -4.56
C PHE A 90 10.51 -6.42 -4.69
N PRO A 91 10.34 -7.64 -4.12
CA PRO A 91 9.06 -8.35 -4.19
C PRO A 91 8.05 -7.74 -3.23
N ILE A 92 7.05 -7.03 -3.77
CA ILE A 92 5.96 -6.46 -2.97
C ILE A 92 5.14 -7.58 -2.32
N LEU A 93 4.78 -8.61 -3.09
CA LEU A 93 4.12 -9.81 -2.59
C LEU A 93 5.19 -10.82 -2.12
N PRO A 94 5.17 -11.27 -0.85
CA PRO A 94 6.12 -12.25 -0.36
C PRO A 94 5.92 -13.63 -1.00
N ASN A 95 4.70 -13.96 -1.45
CA ASN A 95 4.41 -15.16 -2.22
C ASN A 95 3.55 -14.85 -3.46
N ALA A 96 4.17 -14.67 -4.61
CA ALA A 96 3.49 -14.35 -5.86
C ALA A 96 2.69 -15.53 -6.46
N ASP A 97 2.93 -16.77 -6.02
CA ASP A 97 2.22 -17.95 -6.53
C ASP A 97 0.90 -18.22 -5.78
N ASP A 98 0.76 -17.69 -4.56
CA ASP A 98 -0.48 -17.79 -3.79
C ASP A 98 -1.50 -16.78 -4.33
N PRO A 99 -2.62 -17.21 -4.96
CA PRO A 99 -3.61 -16.31 -5.58
C PRO A 99 -4.25 -15.33 -4.60
N ASP A 100 -4.17 -15.63 -3.31
CA ASP A 100 -4.79 -14.87 -2.23
C ASP A 100 -3.85 -13.83 -1.60
N GLU A 101 -2.54 -13.91 -1.87
CA GLU A 101 -1.55 -12.96 -1.36
C GLU A 101 -1.83 -11.54 -1.89
N GLY A 102 -1.66 -10.53 -1.04
CA GLY A 102 -1.93 -9.13 -1.43
C GLY A 102 -3.40 -8.79 -1.69
N ASN A 103 -4.36 -9.65 -1.33
CA ASN A 103 -5.78 -9.29 -1.34
C ASN A 103 -6.15 -8.43 -0.12
N VAL A 104 -5.86 -7.14 -0.21
CA VAL A 104 -6.04 -6.18 0.90
C VAL A 104 -7.50 -6.04 1.35
N TYR A 105 -8.46 -6.20 0.44
CA TYR A 105 -9.89 -6.06 0.75
C TYR A 105 -10.47 -7.25 1.52
N ARG A 106 -9.77 -8.39 1.51
CA ARG A 106 -10.16 -9.57 2.28
C ARG A 106 -9.66 -9.47 3.72
N ASP A 107 -8.42 -9.01 3.89
CA ASP A 107 -7.72 -9.10 5.17
C ASP A 107 -7.82 -7.81 6.00
N LEU A 108 -8.13 -6.68 5.35
CA LEU A 108 -8.22 -5.36 5.97
C LEU A 108 -9.63 -4.78 5.89
N ASN A 109 -9.99 -3.98 6.91
CA ASN A 109 -11.25 -3.25 6.96
C ASN A 109 -10.98 -1.78 6.61
N PHE A 110 -11.36 -1.36 5.40
CA PHE A 110 -11.24 0.03 4.99
C PHE A 110 -12.48 0.84 5.40
N PRO A 111 -12.41 2.18 5.42
CA PRO A 111 -13.59 3.02 5.52
C PRO A 111 -14.57 2.80 4.37
N ASP A 112 -15.88 2.97 4.62
CA ASP A 112 -16.95 2.67 3.65
C ASP A 112 -16.76 3.33 2.27
N HIS A 113 -16.29 4.59 2.24
CA HIS A 113 -16.07 5.34 1.01
C HIS A 113 -15.11 4.66 0.02
N VAL A 114 -14.16 3.86 0.52
CA VAL A 114 -13.22 3.10 -0.32
C VAL A 114 -13.98 2.04 -1.14
N TYR A 115 -15.00 1.42 -0.55
CA TYR A 115 -15.82 0.41 -1.24
C TYR A 115 -16.84 1.05 -2.19
N ASP A 116 -17.34 2.24 -1.88
CA ASP A 116 -18.27 2.98 -2.73
C ASP A 116 -17.62 3.37 -4.06
N ASN A 117 -16.37 3.85 -4.03
CA ASN A 117 -15.58 4.19 -5.22
C ASN A 117 -15.37 2.99 -6.17
N ILE A 118 -15.28 1.77 -5.62
CA ILE A 118 -15.13 0.55 -6.43
C ILE A 118 -16.44 0.21 -7.15
N ARG A 119 -17.59 0.39 -6.49
CA ARG A 119 -18.90 0.09 -7.07
C ARG A 119 -19.24 1.03 -8.22
N GLU A 120 -18.95 2.32 -8.07
CA GLU A 120 -19.19 3.32 -9.12
C GLU A 120 -18.34 3.08 -10.38
N TYR A 121 -17.06 2.70 -10.21
CA TYR A 121 -16.19 2.38 -11.34
C TYR A 121 -16.69 1.19 -12.18
N HIS A 122 -17.18 0.13 -11.52
CA HIS A 122 -17.74 -1.03 -12.21
C HIS A 122 -19.07 -0.73 -12.90
N GLN A 123 -19.90 0.16 -12.34
CA GLN A 123 -21.13 0.63 -13.00
C GLN A 123 -20.83 1.44 -14.27
N GLN A 124 -19.82 2.31 -14.26
CA GLN A 124 -19.45 3.12 -15.44
C GLN A 124 -18.86 2.29 -16.58
N LYS A 125 -18.19 1.16 -16.29
CA LYS A 125 -17.64 0.25 -17.30
C LYS A 125 -18.65 -0.75 -17.87
N ALA A 126 -19.79 -0.93 -17.21
CA ALA A 126 -20.85 -1.84 -17.63
C ALA A 126 -21.94 -1.16 -18.49
N GLN A 127 -21.79 0.13 -18.81
CA GLN A 127 -22.66 0.91 -19.71
C GLN A 127 -22.02 1.16 -21.08
#